data_AF-A0AAP6BKH9-F1
#
_entry.id   AF-A0AAP6BKH9-F1
#
_cell.length_a   1.000
_cell.length_b   1.000
_cell.length_c   1.000
_cell.angle_alpha   90.00
_cell.angle_beta   90.00
_cell.angle_gamma   90.00
#
_symmetry.space_group_name_H-M   'P 1'
#
loop_
_entity.id
_entity.type
_entity.pdbx_description
1 polymer ?
#
loop_
_entity_poly.entity_id
_entity_poly.type
_entity_poly.pdbx_seq_one_letter_code
_entity_poly.pdbx_strand_id
1 'polypeptide(L)'
;MRTHQRRPGRPSLLSPDRVDAIVKASAVGAATSLAAEAAGVSRATLARWIARGRDAAEAHEDGIPVDPRDEPYLDLHRRVERARAQMATQALARVLQAGAGSLVLEERVRTYTDPVTGLDVEERQVRYLRPDWRASAWWLARVFPEHYGPHAKSWDEQLAEFDAEETRRERDHAESDKLAGLSERLQAVLAQTAADNPPAELPAPAPYSST
;
A
#
# COMPACT_ATOMS: atom_id res chain seq x y z
N MET A 1 31.79 -31.32 10.12
CA MET A 1 30.37 -31.01 9.84
C MET A 1 30.22 -30.79 8.35
N ARG A 2 29.49 -31.65 7.62
CA ARG A 2 29.23 -31.48 6.18
C ARG A 2 27.98 -30.60 6.02
N THR A 3 28.15 -29.40 5.48
CA THR A 3 27.05 -28.51 5.11
C THR A 3 26.33 -29.08 3.90
N HIS A 4 25.06 -29.49 4.07
CA HIS A 4 24.20 -29.85 2.95
C HIS A 4 23.84 -28.59 2.17
N GLN A 5 24.56 -28.32 1.08
CA GLN A 5 24.13 -27.33 0.08
C GLN A 5 22.84 -27.84 -0.57
N ARG A 6 21.71 -27.21 -0.25
CA ARG A 6 20.42 -27.47 -0.90
C ARG A 6 20.54 -27.04 -2.37
N ARG A 7 20.18 -27.94 -3.30
CA ARG A 7 20.14 -27.66 -4.74
C ARG A 7 19.22 -26.44 -4.99
N PRO A 8 19.61 -25.46 -5.82
CA PRO A 8 18.76 -24.32 -6.10
C PRO A 8 17.49 -24.80 -6.80
N GLY A 9 16.33 -24.43 -6.24
CA GLY A 9 15.04 -24.68 -6.87
C GLY A 9 14.87 -23.88 -8.16
N ARG A 10 13.76 -24.11 -8.86
CA ARG A 10 13.39 -23.33 -10.06
C ARG A 10 13.48 -21.83 -9.75
N PRO A 11 14.16 -21.02 -10.58
CA PRO A 11 14.29 -19.59 -10.36
C PRO A 11 12.92 -18.94 -10.16
N SER A 12 12.84 -18.05 -9.17
CA SER A 12 11.68 -17.18 -8.95
C SER A 12 11.32 -16.44 -10.24
N LEU A 13 10.04 -16.43 -10.59
CA LEU A 13 9.53 -15.56 -11.65
C LEU A 13 9.63 -14.08 -11.27
N LEU A 14 9.71 -13.75 -9.99
CA LEU A 14 9.99 -12.40 -9.50
C LEU A 14 11.51 -12.19 -9.48
N SER A 15 12.07 -11.82 -10.64
CA SER A 15 13.48 -11.45 -10.75
C SER A 15 13.69 -9.97 -10.42
N PRO A 16 14.90 -9.54 -10.04
CA PRO A 16 15.23 -8.14 -9.80
C PRO A 16 14.87 -7.24 -10.99
N ASP A 17 15.18 -7.66 -12.22
CA ASP A 17 14.87 -6.89 -13.44
C ASP A 17 13.38 -6.63 -13.61
N ARG A 18 12.53 -7.61 -13.27
CA ARG A 18 11.07 -7.49 -13.33
C ARG A 18 10.57 -6.54 -12.26
N VAL A 19 11.11 -6.64 -11.04
CA VAL A 19 10.80 -5.69 -9.96
C VAL A 19 11.13 -4.27 -10.41
N ASP A 20 12.32 -4.04 -10.97
CA ASP A 20 12.76 -2.73 -11.43
C ASP A 20 11.88 -2.19 -12.56
N ALA A 21 11.47 -3.03 -13.52
CA ALA A 21 10.55 -2.64 -14.58
C ALA A 21 9.17 -2.23 -14.03
N ILE A 22 8.60 -3.01 -13.10
CA ILE A 22 7.33 -2.71 -12.44
C ILE A 22 7.41 -1.39 -11.66
N VAL A 23 8.48 -1.20 -10.88
CA VAL A 23 8.69 -0.01 -10.06
C VAL A 23 8.84 1.24 -10.93
N LYS A 24 9.65 1.17 -12.01
CA LYS A 24 9.81 2.28 -12.97
C LYS A 24 8.51 2.66 -13.66
N ALA A 25 7.71 1.67 -14.08
CA ALA A 25 6.40 1.93 -14.67
C ALA A 25 5.43 2.56 -13.66
N SER A 26 5.44 2.08 -12.41
CA SER A 26 4.60 2.63 -11.33
C SER A 26 5.00 4.06 -10.97
N ALA A 27 6.29 4.40 -11.01
CA ALA A 27 6.82 5.73 -10.71
C ALA A 27 6.38 6.82 -11.70
N VAL A 28 5.89 6.45 -12.89
CA VAL A 28 5.31 7.38 -13.87
C VAL A 28 3.78 7.32 -13.90
N GLY A 29 3.16 6.63 -12.95
CA GLY A 29 1.72 6.51 -12.83
C GLY A 29 1.07 5.53 -13.81
N ALA A 30 1.83 4.57 -14.36
CA ALA A 30 1.28 3.55 -15.23
C ALA A 30 0.28 2.64 -14.48
N ALA A 31 -0.80 2.25 -15.16
CA ALA A 31 -1.74 1.28 -14.62
C ALA A 31 -1.07 -0.09 -14.39
N THR A 32 -1.59 -0.88 -13.45
CA THR A 32 -1.05 -2.22 -13.11
C THR A 32 -0.91 -3.15 -14.31
N SER A 33 -1.82 -3.06 -15.29
CA SER A 33 -1.71 -3.83 -16.54
C SER A 33 -0.47 -3.45 -17.35
N LEU A 34 -0.23 -2.14 -17.54
CA LEU A 34 0.93 -1.63 -18.25
C LEU A 34 2.24 -1.93 -17.52
N ALA A 35 2.24 -1.84 -16.18
CA ALA A 35 3.40 -2.22 -15.38
C ALA A 35 3.72 -3.73 -15.49
N ALA A 36 2.69 -4.58 -15.58
CA ALA A 36 2.86 -6.01 -15.80
C ALA A 36 3.45 -6.30 -17.19
N GLU A 37 2.94 -5.64 -18.22
CA GLU A 37 3.44 -5.75 -19.60
C GLU A 37 4.90 -5.28 -19.72
N ALA A 38 5.25 -4.15 -19.09
CA ALA A 38 6.61 -3.63 -19.06
C ALA A 38 7.62 -4.62 -18.45
N ALA A 39 7.18 -5.48 -17.52
CA ALA A 39 7.99 -6.52 -16.91
C ALA A 39 7.85 -7.90 -17.58
N GLY A 40 7.07 -8.00 -18.66
CA GLY A 40 6.84 -9.25 -19.37
C GLY A 40 6.12 -10.31 -18.52
N VAL A 41 5.22 -9.89 -17.63
CA VAL A 41 4.39 -10.78 -16.81
C VAL A 41 2.91 -10.52 -17.06
N SER A 42 2.06 -11.52 -16.81
CA SER A 42 0.61 -11.30 -16.95
C SER A 42 0.08 -10.40 -15.83
N ARG A 43 -0.97 -9.61 -16.13
CA ARG A 43 -1.69 -8.78 -15.14
C ARG A 43 -2.08 -9.59 -13.90
N ALA A 44 -2.60 -10.81 -14.08
CA ALA A 44 -3.00 -11.68 -12.98
C ALA A 44 -1.82 -12.09 -12.09
N THR A 45 -0.62 -12.26 -12.67
CA THR A 45 0.59 -12.58 -11.92
C THR A 45 1.02 -11.41 -11.05
N LEU A 46 1.09 -10.20 -11.63
CA LEU A 46 1.43 -9.01 -10.86
C LEU A 46 0.39 -8.74 -9.77
N ALA A 47 -0.90 -8.86 -10.07
CA ALA A 47 -1.96 -8.66 -9.09
C ALA A 47 -1.82 -9.60 -7.87
N ARG A 48 -1.50 -10.88 -8.10
CA ARG A 48 -1.25 -11.84 -7.00
C ARG A 48 -0.01 -11.49 -6.18
N TRP A 49 1.07 -11.04 -6.84
CA TRP A 49 2.29 -10.63 -6.13
C TRP A 49 2.05 -9.41 -5.24
N ILE A 50 1.32 -8.42 -5.74
CA ILE A 50 0.95 -7.23 -4.96
C ILE A 50 0.02 -7.59 -3.82
N ALA A 51 -1.01 -8.43 -4.05
CA ALA A 51 -1.90 -8.89 -2.99
C ALA A 51 -1.11 -9.61 -1.89
N ARG A 52 -0.27 -10.58 -2.25
CA ARG A 52 0.58 -11.31 -1.30
C ARG A 52 1.53 -10.40 -0.52
N GLY A 53 2.13 -9.41 -1.19
CA GLY A 53 3.01 -8.45 -0.54
C GLY A 53 2.29 -7.49 0.41
N ARG A 54 1.03 -7.14 0.11
CA ARG A 54 0.16 -6.36 0.98
C ARG A 54 -0.26 -7.17 2.21
N ASP A 55 -0.70 -8.42 2.03
CA ASP A 55 -1.10 -9.29 3.14
C ASP A 55 0.09 -9.54 4.09
N ALA A 56 1.31 -9.67 3.54
CA ALA A 56 2.54 -9.74 4.33
C ALA A 56 2.90 -8.42 5.05
N ALA A 57 2.53 -7.28 4.48
CA ALA A 57 2.76 -5.97 5.12
C ALA A 57 1.83 -5.77 6.31
N GLU A 58 0.54 -6.11 6.15
CA GLU A 58 -0.47 -6.09 7.20
C GLU A 58 -0.08 -7.01 8.36
N ALA A 59 0.29 -8.26 8.07
CA ALA A 59 0.77 -9.19 9.09
C ALA A 59 1.99 -8.64 9.86
N HIS A 60 2.92 -7.98 9.18
CA HIS A 60 4.09 -7.39 9.82
C HIS A 60 3.74 -6.21 10.75
N GLU A 61 2.77 -5.39 10.35
CA GLU A 61 2.24 -4.28 11.16
C GLU A 61 1.54 -4.79 12.42
N ASP A 62 0.84 -5.93 12.31
CA ASP A 62 0.24 -6.66 13.45
C ASP A 62 1.27 -7.40 14.32
N GLY A 63 2.57 -7.24 14.06
CA GLY A 63 3.65 -7.88 14.81
C GLY A 63 3.86 -9.37 14.49
N ILE A 64 3.18 -9.91 13.49
CA ILE A 64 3.34 -11.29 13.04
C ILE A 64 4.61 -11.38 12.18
N PRO A 65 5.53 -12.33 12.48
CA PRO A 65 6.71 -12.53 11.65
C PRO A 65 6.34 -12.91 10.21
N VAL A 66 6.94 -12.21 9.24
CA VAL A 66 6.74 -12.48 7.81
C VAL A 66 7.42 -13.80 7.42
N ASP A 67 6.73 -14.66 6.67
CA ASP A 67 7.35 -15.87 6.09
C ASP A 67 8.51 -15.43 5.17
N PRO A 68 9.73 -15.97 5.31
CA PRO A 68 10.85 -15.67 4.41
C PRO A 68 10.54 -15.84 2.91
N ARG A 69 9.51 -16.62 2.55
CA ARG A 69 9.02 -16.78 1.16
C ARG A 69 8.21 -15.59 0.67
N ASP A 70 7.68 -14.78 1.58
CA ASP A 70 6.85 -13.61 1.30
C ASP A 70 7.66 -12.32 1.24
N GLU A 71 8.86 -12.31 1.82
CA GLU A 71 9.77 -11.17 1.83
C GLU A 71 9.98 -10.51 0.45
N PRO A 72 10.18 -11.25 -0.67
CA PRO A 72 10.34 -10.62 -1.98
C PRO A 72 9.07 -9.91 -2.48
N TYR A 73 7.89 -10.40 -2.09
CA TYR A 73 6.61 -9.79 -2.45
C TYR A 73 6.33 -8.56 -1.60
N LEU A 74 6.67 -8.61 -0.31
CA LEU A 74 6.63 -7.46 0.59
C LEU A 74 7.54 -6.33 0.10
N ASP A 75 8.78 -6.64 -0.28
CA ASP A 75 9.70 -5.66 -0.86
C ASP A 75 9.12 -5.04 -2.15
N LEU A 76 8.63 -5.86 -3.08
CA LEU A 76 7.97 -5.36 -4.29
C LEU A 76 6.81 -4.41 -3.95
N HIS A 77 5.91 -4.81 -3.05
CA HIS A 77 4.77 -4.01 -2.64
C HIS A 77 5.20 -2.65 -2.09
N ARG A 78 6.12 -2.64 -1.11
CA ARG A 78 6.67 -1.40 -0.53
C ARG A 78 7.34 -0.50 -1.56
N ARG A 79 8.09 -1.08 -2.51
CA ARG A 79 8.75 -0.32 -3.58
C ARG A 79 7.74 0.28 -4.56
N VAL A 80 6.67 -0.44 -4.90
CA VAL A 80 5.59 0.07 -5.76
C VAL A 80 4.83 1.18 -5.08
N GLU A 81 4.47 1.03 -3.80
CA GLU A 81 3.79 2.08 -3.04
C GLU A 81 4.66 3.34 -2.89
N ARG A 82 5.95 3.18 -2.60
CA ARG A 82 6.91 4.31 -2.61
C ARG A 82 6.99 5.00 -3.97
N ALA A 83 7.01 4.24 -5.07
CA ALA A 83 7.04 4.80 -6.42
C ALA A 83 5.76 5.59 -6.76
N ARG A 84 4.59 5.09 -6.33
CA ARG A 84 3.32 5.81 -6.48
C ARG A 84 3.28 7.08 -5.66
N ALA A 85 3.76 7.05 -4.42
CA ALA A 85 3.88 8.23 -3.57
C ALA A 85 4.79 9.28 -4.20
N GLN A 86 5.92 8.88 -4.80
CA GLN A 86 6.80 9.79 -5.54
C GLN A 86 6.09 10.49 -6.71
N MET A 87 5.30 9.74 -7.49
CA MET A 87 4.49 10.35 -8.56
C MET A 87 3.44 11.31 -7.99
N ALA A 88 2.80 10.97 -6.87
CA ALA A 88 1.86 11.86 -6.20
C ALA A 88 2.51 13.21 -5.81
N THR A 89 3.71 13.16 -5.23
CA THR A 89 4.49 14.37 -4.92
C THR A 89 4.80 15.19 -6.16
N GLN A 90 5.20 14.54 -7.27
CA GLN A 90 5.47 15.23 -8.53
C GLN A 90 4.21 15.87 -9.13
N ALA A 91 3.08 15.16 -9.10
CA ALA A 91 1.79 15.67 -9.56
C ALA A 91 1.36 16.89 -8.73
N LEU A 92 1.49 16.83 -7.39
CA LEU A 92 1.19 17.94 -6.51
C LEU A 92 2.10 19.14 -6.79
N ALA A 93 3.40 18.92 -6.96
CA ALA A 93 4.34 19.98 -7.30
C ALA A 93 3.94 20.71 -8.60
N ARG A 94 3.48 19.98 -9.62
CA ARG A 94 2.97 20.58 -10.88
C ARG A 94 1.72 21.42 -10.65
N VAL A 95 0.82 20.99 -9.77
CA VAL A 95 -0.39 21.77 -9.41
C VAL A 95 0.00 23.06 -8.68
N LEU A 96 0.87 22.97 -7.67
CA LEU A 96 1.34 24.13 -6.92
C LEU A 96 2.10 25.13 -7.80
N GLN A 97 3.00 24.62 -8.66
CA GLN A 97 3.72 25.44 -9.63
C GLN A 97 2.75 26.16 -10.57
N ALA A 98 1.69 25.49 -11.01
CA ALA A 98 0.69 26.12 -11.87
C ALA A 98 -0.16 27.18 -11.15
N GLY A 99 -0.45 26.98 -9.87
CA GLY A 99 -1.15 27.95 -9.02
C GLY A 99 -0.30 29.18 -8.70
N ALA A 100 1.02 29.02 -8.56
CA ALA A 100 1.95 30.10 -8.22
C ALA A 100 2.14 31.15 -9.34
N GLY A 101 1.75 30.84 -10.58
CA GLY A 101 1.88 31.76 -11.70
C GLY A 101 2.67 31.15 -12.86
N SER A 102 2.33 31.62 -14.05
CA SER A 102 2.70 31.03 -15.33
C SER A 102 4.14 31.33 -15.75
N LEU A 103 4.78 30.40 -16.50
CA LEU A 103 6.04 30.65 -17.20
C LEU A 103 5.84 31.74 -18.26
N VAL A 104 6.76 32.70 -18.34
CA VAL A 104 6.78 33.72 -19.40
C VAL A 104 7.13 33.03 -20.73
N LEU A 105 6.21 33.09 -21.70
CA LEU A 105 6.38 32.55 -23.06
C LEU A 105 7.15 33.50 -23.95
N GLU A 106 6.79 34.77 -23.90
CA GLU A 106 7.31 35.78 -24.81
C GLU A 106 7.25 37.13 -24.10
N GLU A 107 8.37 37.81 -24.10
CA GLU A 107 8.46 39.20 -23.67
C GLU A 107 8.77 40.03 -24.91
N ARG A 108 7.82 40.88 -25.30
CA ARG A 108 7.98 41.82 -26.41
C ARG A 108 8.05 43.23 -25.86
N VAL A 109 9.22 43.83 -25.95
CA VAL A 109 9.44 45.25 -25.67
C VAL A 109 9.31 46.01 -26.97
N ARG A 110 8.37 46.95 -27.03
CA ARG A 110 8.23 47.86 -28.17
C ARG A 110 8.40 49.29 -27.68
N THR A 111 9.51 49.90 -28.05
CA THR A 111 9.71 51.34 -27.91
C THR A 111 9.05 52.04 -29.08
N TYR A 112 8.17 53.00 -28.79
CA TYR A 112 7.60 53.89 -29.79
C TYR A 112 7.53 55.32 -29.24
N THR A 113 7.77 56.29 -30.10
CA THR A 113 7.65 57.71 -29.73
C THR A 113 6.17 58.09 -29.78
N ASP A 114 5.63 58.54 -28.65
CA ASP A 114 4.24 58.97 -28.53
C ASP A 114 4.03 60.26 -29.35
N PRO A 115 3.12 60.26 -30.35
CA PRO A 115 2.91 61.40 -31.23
C PRO A 115 2.30 62.62 -30.54
N VAL A 116 1.74 62.48 -29.34
CA VAL A 116 1.12 63.58 -28.57
C VAL A 116 2.11 64.22 -27.61
N THR A 117 2.98 63.41 -26.98
CA THR A 117 3.90 63.89 -25.94
C THR A 117 5.35 64.01 -26.43
N GLY A 118 5.69 63.40 -27.55
CA GLY A 118 7.05 63.39 -28.12
C GLY A 118 8.06 62.56 -27.32
N LEU A 119 7.61 61.83 -26.29
CA LEU A 119 8.45 61.00 -25.44
C LEU A 119 8.53 59.59 -26.00
N ASP A 120 9.69 58.95 -25.83
CA ASP A 120 9.84 57.52 -26.10
C ASP A 120 9.12 56.73 -25.01
N VAL A 121 8.09 55.98 -25.41
CA VAL A 121 7.29 55.11 -24.57
C VAL A 121 7.73 53.67 -24.80
N GLU A 122 8.05 52.96 -23.72
CA GLU A 122 8.40 51.55 -23.74
C GLU A 122 7.15 50.72 -23.36
N GLU A 123 6.56 50.02 -24.33
CA GLU A 123 5.46 49.10 -24.09
C GLU A 123 6.01 47.67 -23.94
N ARG A 124 5.85 47.08 -22.75
CA ARG A 124 6.26 45.70 -22.44
C ARG A 124 5.03 44.79 -22.45
N GLN A 125 4.93 43.93 -23.47
CA GLN A 125 3.91 42.88 -23.54
C GLN A 125 4.51 41.55 -23.12
N VAL A 126 3.95 40.93 -22.06
CA VAL A 126 4.37 39.62 -21.56
C VAL A 126 3.26 38.62 -21.82
N ARG A 127 3.55 37.58 -22.61
CA ARG A 127 2.65 36.44 -22.80
C ARG A 127 3.04 35.33 -21.82
N TYR A 128 2.05 34.75 -21.15
CA TYR A 128 2.24 33.70 -20.17
C TYR A 128 1.68 32.36 -20.68
N LEU A 129 2.41 31.25 -20.53
CA LEU A 129 1.83 29.91 -20.71
C LEU A 129 1.13 29.55 -19.41
N ARG A 130 -0.18 29.31 -19.43
CA ARG A 130 -0.86 28.73 -18.26
C ARG A 130 -0.47 27.25 -18.18
N PRO A 131 0.41 26.81 -17.26
CA PRO A 131 0.61 25.38 -17.04
C PRO A 131 -0.73 24.72 -16.69
N ASP A 132 -1.09 23.67 -17.44
CA ASP A 132 -2.34 22.95 -17.19
C ASP A 132 -2.16 21.96 -16.05
N TRP A 133 -2.70 22.31 -14.89
CA TRP A 133 -2.65 21.49 -13.68
C TRP A 133 -3.71 20.39 -13.67
N ARG A 134 -4.71 20.46 -14.54
CA ARG A 134 -5.92 19.63 -14.46
C ARG A 134 -5.62 18.15 -14.58
N ALA A 135 -4.68 17.76 -15.45
CA ALA A 135 -4.29 16.36 -15.60
C ALA A 135 -3.66 15.79 -14.31
N SER A 136 -2.83 16.58 -13.63
CA SER A 136 -2.19 16.17 -12.37
C SER A 136 -3.20 16.05 -11.24
N ALA A 137 -4.11 17.02 -11.10
CA ALA A 137 -5.19 16.96 -10.12
C ALA A 137 -6.20 15.83 -10.41
N TRP A 138 -6.53 15.61 -11.68
CA TRP A 138 -7.39 14.51 -12.12
C TRP A 138 -6.82 13.15 -11.73
N TRP A 139 -5.50 12.98 -11.85
CA TRP A 139 -4.80 11.75 -11.48
C TRP A 139 -4.78 11.57 -9.96
N LEU A 140 -4.41 12.62 -9.21
CA LEU A 140 -4.39 12.60 -7.74
C LEU A 140 -5.75 12.19 -7.15
N ALA A 141 -6.84 12.78 -7.63
CA ALA A 141 -8.19 12.48 -7.16
C ALA A 141 -8.66 11.03 -7.43
N ARG A 142 -8.01 10.31 -8.36
CA ARG A 142 -8.36 8.92 -8.71
C ARG A 142 -7.46 7.89 -8.06
N VAL A 143 -6.18 8.20 -7.92
CA VAL A 143 -5.21 7.29 -7.32
C VAL A 143 -5.25 7.38 -5.80
N PHE A 144 -5.52 8.58 -5.26
CA PHE A 144 -5.60 8.84 -3.83
C PHE A 144 -6.94 9.54 -3.50
N PRO A 145 -8.09 8.89 -3.74
CA PRO A 145 -9.41 9.48 -3.51
C PRO A 145 -9.66 9.85 -2.04
N GLU A 146 -9.04 9.14 -1.09
CA GLU A 146 -9.08 9.42 0.34
C GLU A 146 -8.43 10.75 0.72
N HIS A 147 -7.48 11.24 -0.08
CA HIS A 147 -6.74 12.49 0.17
C HIS A 147 -7.19 13.65 -0.74
N TYR A 148 -7.55 13.38 -1.99
CA TYR A 148 -7.84 14.41 -3.00
C TYR A 148 -9.21 14.26 -3.66
N GLY A 149 -10.01 13.27 -3.25
CA GLY A 149 -11.37 13.07 -3.74
C GLY A 149 -12.39 14.03 -3.11
N PRO A 150 -13.63 14.04 -3.62
CA PRO A 150 -14.70 14.91 -3.11
C PRO A 150 -15.13 14.61 -1.66
N HIS A 151 -14.80 13.41 -1.17
CA HIS A 151 -15.08 12.96 0.19
C HIS A 151 -13.78 12.68 0.97
N ALA A 152 -12.70 13.37 0.63
CA ALA A 152 -11.45 13.26 1.37
C ALA A 152 -11.67 13.69 2.82
N LYS A 153 -11.30 12.82 3.76
CA LYS A 153 -11.42 13.10 5.20
C LYS A 153 -10.41 14.16 5.58
N SER A 154 -10.80 15.07 6.45
CA SER A 154 -9.86 15.98 7.11
C SER A 154 -8.86 15.19 7.96
N TRP A 155 -7.70 15.78 8.24
CA TRP A 155 -6.70 15.16 9.10
C TRP A 155 -7.24 14.82 10.49
N ASP A 156 -8.06 15.69 11.07
CA ASP A 156 -8.68 15.48 12.38
C ASP A 156 -9.67 14.30 12.36
N GLU A 157 -10.44 14.15 11.30
CA GLU A 157 -11.33 12.99 11.13
C GLU A 157 -10.56 11.69 10.96
N GLN A 158 -9.44 11.70 10.22
CA GLN A 158 -8.57 10.52 10.07
C GLN A 158 -7.94 10.12 11.40
N LEU A 159 -7.45 11.09 12.19
CA LEU A 159 -6.89 10.83 13.52
C LEU A 159 -7.96 10.28 14.47
N ALA A 160 -9.16 10.85 14.49
CA ALA A 160 -10.24 10.37 15.35
C ALA A 160 -10.67 8.94 15.01
N GLU A 161 -10.67 8.57 13.73
CA GLU A 161 -10.95 7.20 13.30
C GLU A 161 -9.82 6.24 13.69
N PHE A 162 -8.56 6.65 13.53
CA PHE A 162 -7.40 5.87 13.96
C PHE A 162 -7.42 5.62 15.47
N ASP A 163 -7.64 6.66 16.28
CA ASP A 163 -7.75 6.52 17.73
C ASP A 163 -8.90 5.57 18.12
N ALA A 164 -10.02 5.65 17.40
CA ALA A 164 -11.15 4.74 17.60
C ALA A 164 -10.83 3.29 17.18
N GLU A 165 -10.05 3.08 16.12
CA GLU A 165 -9.57 1.76 15.69
C GLU A 165 -8.60 1.15 16.68
N GLU A 166 -7.60 1.91 17.14
CA GLU A 166 -6.66 1.47 18.17
C GLU A 166 -7.40 1.10 19.45
N THR A 167 -8.33 1.95 19.91
CA THR A 167 -9.16 1.65 21.09
C THR A 167 -9.96 0.35 20.91
N ARG A 168 -10.49 0.08 19.70
CA ARG A 168 -11.17 -1.18 19.39
C ARG A 168 -10.21 -2.37 19.43
N ARG A 169 -9.03 -2.26 18.80
CA ARG A 169 -8.01 -3.31 18.79
C ARG A 169 -7.56 -3.66 20.20
N GLU A 170 -7.25 -2.67 21.02
CA GLU A 170 -6.87 -2.85 22.43
C GLU A 170 -7.96 -3.59 23.21
N ARG A 171 -9.23 -3.21 22.98
CA ARG A 171 -10.38 -3.87 23.60
C ARG A 171 -10.51 -5.33 23.15
N ASP A 172 -10.39 -5.59 21.85
CA ASP A 172 -10.48 -6.94 21.28
C ASP A 172 -9.33 -7.83 21.79
N HIS A 173 -8.11 -7.28 21.92
CA HIS A 173 -6.97 -7.96 22.52
C HIS A 173 -7.24 -8.28 24.00
N ALA A 174 -7.73 -7.30 24.77
CA ALA A 174 -8.07 -7.52 26.18
C ALA A 174 -9.22 -8.52 26.37
N GLU A 175 -10.17 -8.61 25.44
CA GLU A 175 -11.23 -9.62 25.42
C GLU A 175 -10.68 -11.01 25.08
N SER A 176 -9.80 -11.11 24.08
CA SER A 176 -9.09 -12.34 23.71
C SER A 176 -8.29 -12.91 24.88
N ASP A 177 -7.51 -12.08 25.59
CA ASP A 177 -6.73 -12.49 26.77
C ASP A 177 -7.64 -13.02 27.90
N LYS A 178 -8.79 -12.37 28.13
CA LYS A 178 -9.78 -12.84 29.12
C LYS A 178 -10.37 -14.20 28.72
N LEU A 179 -10.67 -14.40 27.43
CA LEU A 179 -11.17 -15.67 26.91
C LEU A 179 -10.11 -16.78 27.01
N ALA A 180 -8.84 -16.48 26.74
CA ALA A 180 -7.72 -17.41 26.93
C ALA A 180 -7.62 -17.86 28.40
N GLY A 181 -7.64 -16.91 29.34
CA GLY A 181 -7.63 -17.24 30.78
C GLY A 181 -8.89 -17.96 31.26
N LEU A 182 -10.05 -17.77 30.62
CA LEU A 182 -11.25 -18.58 30.89
C LEU A 182 -11.07 -20.01 30.37
N SER A 183 -10.53 -20.18 29.16
CA SER A 183 -10.26 -21.48 28.54
C SER A 183 -9.29 -22.31 29.37
N GLU A 184 -8.18 -21.71 29.84
CA GLU A 184 -7.21 -22.40 30.70
C GLU A 184 -7.84 -22.89 32.01
N ARG A 185 -8.67 -22.06 32.66
CA ARG A 185 -9.40 -22.45 33.87
C ARG A 185 -10.39 -23.57 33.60
N LEU A 186 -11.10 -23.53 32.47
CA LEU A 186 -12.01 -24.59 32.07
C LEU A 186 -11.26 -25.90 31.83
N GLN A 187 -10.12 -25.87 31.13
CA GLN A 187 -9.26 -27.04 30.92
C GLN A 187 -8.75 -27.63 32.24
N ALA A 188 -8.31 -26.79 33.18
CA ALA A 188 -7.88 -27.23 34.50
C ALA A 188 -9.01 -27.92 35.29
N VAL A 189 -10.23 -27.36 35.26
CA VAL A 189 -11.41 -27.95 35.92
C VAL A 189 -11.78 -29.29 35.29
N LEU A 190 -11.78 -29.39 33.95
CA LEU A 190 -12.06 -30.64 33.25
C LEU A 190 -11.01 -31.71 33.57
N ALA A 191 -9.72 -31.35 33.63
CA ALA A 191 -8.65 -32.26 34.00
C ALA A 191 -8.79 -32.76 35.45
N GLN A 192 -9.13 -31.87 36.39
CA GLN A 192 -9.38 -32.24 37.79
C GLN A 192 -10.57 -33.20 37.91
N THR A 193 -11.67 -32.91 37.19
CA THR A 193 -12.88 -33.76 37.21
C THR A 193 -12.60 -35.16 36.64
N ALA A 194 -11.78 -35.26 35.60
CA ALA A 194 -11.36 -36.53 35.02
C ALA A 194 -10.45 -37.34 35.96
N ALA A 195 -9.65 -36.68 36.81
CA ALA A 195 -8.83 -37.33 37.83
C ALA A 195 -9.67 -37.82 39.02
N ASP A 196 -10.66 -37.03 39.45
CA ASP A 196 -11.54 -37.36 40.58
C ASP A 196 -12.59 -38.42 40.22
N ASN A 197 -12.92 -38.56 38.94
CA ASN A 197 -13.90 -39.52 38.44
C ASN A 197 -13.32 -40.24 37.21
N PRO A 198 -12.41 -41.22 37.41
CA PRO A 198 -11.84 -41.97 36.30
C PRO A 198 -12.96 -42.65 35.53
N PRO A 199 -12.89 -42.69 34.18
CA PRO A 199 -13.93 -43.31 33.38
C PRO A 199 -14.12 -44.76 33.86
N ALA A 200 -15.35 -45.09 34.24
CA ALA A 200 -15.72 -46.46 34.58
C ALA A 200 -15.30 -47.36 33.41
N GLU A 201 -14.48 -48.38 33.71
CA GLU A 201 -14.08 -49.41 32.74
C GLU A 201 -15.32 -49.88 31.99
N LEU A 202 -15.41 -49.55 30.71
CA LEU A 202 -16.45 -50.09 29.85
C LEU A 202 -16.27 -51.62 29.88
N PRO A 203 -17.32 -52.40 30.21
CA PRO A 203 -17.21 -53.85 30.22
C PRO A 203 -16.75 -54.31 28.84
N ALA A 204 -15.73 -55.17 28.82
CA ALA A 204 -15.12 -55.69 27.60
C ALA A 204 -16.21 -56.16 26.61
N PRO A 205 -16.09 -55.83 25.31
CA PRO A 205 -17.09 -56.26 24.34
C PRO A 205 -17.17 -57.79 24.34
N ALA A 206 -18.38 -58.31 24.53
CA ALA A 206 -18.64 -59.74 24.53
C ALA A 206 -18.09 -60.36 23.23
N PRO A 207 -17.44 -61.54 23.29
CA PRO A 207 -16.87 -62.16 22.10
C PRO A 207 -17.99 -62.46 21.10
N TYR A 208 -17.91 -61.85 19.91
CA TYR A 208 -18.77 -62.17 18.78
C TYR A 208 -18.59 -63.65 18.45
N SER A 209 -19.63 -64.45 18.67
CA SER A 209 -19.70 -65.82 18.19
C SER A 209 -20.01 -65.78 16.70
N SER A 210 -19.02 -66.07 15.85
CA SER A 210 -19.23 -66.32 14.43
C SER A 210 -19.92 -67.67 14.25
N THR A 211 -21.05 -67.68 13.55
CA THR A 211 -21.70 -68.88 12.98
C THR A 211 -21.88 -68.67 11.50
#